data_AF-A0A1H7RZS1-F1
#
_entry.id   AF-A0A1H7RZS1-F1
#
_cell.length_a   1.000
_cell.length_b   1.000
_cell.length_c   1.000
_cell.angle_alpha   90.00
_cell.angle_beta   90.00
_cell.angle_gamma   90.00
#
_symmetry.space_group_name_H-M   'P 1'
#
loop_
_entity.id
_entity.type
_entity.pdbx_description
1 polymer ?
#
loop_
_entity_poly.entity_id
_entity_poly.type
_entity_poly.pdbx_seq_one_letter_code
_entity_poly.pdbx_strand_id
1 'polypeptide(L)' 'MKQFGFNLNEVLNYANFQPDYAAIVSADVPTSLLGNFNVSNAIDPFIFKNGVLTVNGQSGLNLFNSIVKNVVHAY' A
#
# COMPACT_ATOMS: atom_id res chain seq x y z
N MET A 1 -3.61 -10.77 17.36
CA MET A 1 -3.70 -10.89 15.89
C MET A 1 -2.54 -10.07 15.33
N LYS A 2 -1.47 -10.73 14.87
CA LYS A 2 -0.27 -10.04 14.35
C LYS A 2 -0.37 -10.01 12.83
N GLN A 3 -0.74 -8.87 12.27
CA GLN A 3 -0.38 -8.56 10.89
C GLN A 3 1.02 -7.95 10.90
N PHE A 4 1.78 -8.18 9.83
CA PHE A 4 3.20 -7.83 9.58
C PHE A 4 4.22 -8.85 10.10
N GLY A 5 4.56 -9.80 9.23
CA GLY A 5 5.67 -10.74 9.42
C GLY A 5 6.94 -10.40 8.63
N PHE A 6 6.87 -9.50 7.65
CA PHE A 6 7.98 -9.21 6.74
C PHE A 6 8.45 -7.75 6.86
N ASN A 7 9.77 -7.59 7.04
CA ASN A 7 10.49 -6.34 6.85
C ASN A 7 10.65 -6.01 5.36
N LEU A 8 11.13 -4.81 5.02
CA LEU A 8 11.26 -4.36 3.62
C LEU A 8 12.02 -5.35 2.73
N ASN A 9 13.13 -5.91 3.20
CA ASN A 9 13.90 -6.90 2.42
C ASN A 9 13.10 -8.20 2.23
N GLU A 10 12.36 -8.64 3.24
CA GLU A 10 11.50 -9.83 3.15
C GLU A 10 10.33 -9.60 2.19
N VAL A 11 9.75 -8.40 2.16
CA VAL A 11 8.70 -8.02 1.20
C VAL A 11 9.26 -8.00 -0.23
N LEU A 12 10.44 -7.40 -0.44
CA LEU A 12 11.11 -7.37 -1.74
C LEU A 12 11.46 -8.78 -2.23
N ASN A 13 12.00 -9.63 -1.36
CA ASN A 13 12.32 -11.01 -1.69
C ASN A 13 11.05 -11.82 -2.02
N TYR A 14 9.96 -11.60 -1.28
CA TYR A 14 8.69 -12.28 -1.55
C TYR A 14 8.07 -11.83 -2.87
N ALA A 15 8.09 -10.53 -3.19
CA ALA A 15 7.62 -10.00 -4.46
C ALA A 15 8.41 -10.57 -5.65
N ASN A 16 9.74 -10.66 -5.53
CA ASN A 16 10.59 -11.30 -6.54
C ASN A 16 10.35 -12.82 -6.66
N PHE A 17 10.03 -13.50 -5.55
CA PHE A 17 9.73 -14.94 -5.54
C PHE A 17 8.35 -15.26 -6.12
N GLN A 18 7.38 -14.36 -5.97
CA GLN A 18 6.00 -14.51 -6.43
C GLN A 18 5.56 -13.29 -7.29
N PRO A 19 6.23 -13.05 -8.43
CA PRO A 19 5.98 -11.85 -9.24
C PRO A 19 4.55 -11.80 -9.80
N ASP A 20 3.92 -12.96 -9.97
CA ASP A 20 2.54 -13.08 -10.46
C ASP A 20 1.48 -12.76 -9.38
N TYR A 21 1.85 -12.83 -8.10
CA TYR A 21 0.93 -12.62 -6.96
C TYR A 21 1.17 -11.31 -6.21
N ALA A 22 2.38 -10.74 -6.28
CA ALA A 22 2.73 -9.53 -5.54
C ALA A 22 3.59 -8.59 -6.40
N ALA A 23 3.09 -7.37 -6.61
CA ALA A 23 3.82 -6.30 -7.25
C ALA A 23 3.95 -5.11 -6.29
N ILE A 24 5.16 -4.54 -6.21
CA ILE A 24 5.39 -3.29 -5.48
C ILE A 24 5.27 -2.16 -6.50
N VAL A 25 4.21 -1.39 -6.37
CA VAL A 25 3.94 -0.25 -7.25
C VAL A 25 4.09 1.05 -6.48
N SER A 26 4.65 2.05 -7.15
CA SER A 26 4.54 3.43 -6.70
C SER A 26 3.37 4.08 -7.41
N ALA A 27 2.51 4.76 -6.64
CA ALA A 27 1.33 5.41 -7.18
C ALA A 27 1.17 6.84 -6.63
N ASP A 28 0.80 7.75 -7.52
CA ASP A 28 0.50 9.13 -7.15
C ASP A 28 -0.99 9.26 -6.79
N VAL A 29 -1.26 9.68 -5.55
CA VAL A 29 -2.62 9.88 -5.02
C VAL A 29 -2.76 11.30 -4.46
N PRO A 30 -3.82 12.06 -4.78
CA PRO A 30 -4.04 13.37 -4.20
C PRO A 30 -4.24 13.30 -2.67
N THR A 31 -3.44 14.07 -1.91
CA THR A 31 -3.50 14.09 -0.43
C THR A 31 -4.90 14.42 0.10
N SER A 32 -5.64 15.29 -0.60
CA SER A 32 -7.01 15.68 -0.22
C SER A 32 -8.01 14.52 -0.23
N LEU A 33 -7.70 13.43 -0.93
CA LEU A 33 -8.58 12.26 -1.05
C LEU A 33 -8.22 11.15 -0.06
N LEU A 34 -7.11 11.27 0.68
CA LEU A 34 -6.68 10.25 1.64
C LEU A 34 -7.70 10.07 2.78
N GLY A 35 -8.37 11.13 3.21
CA GLY A 35 -9.40 11.07 4.25
C GLY A 35 -10.64 10.24 3.89
N ASN A 36 -10.81 9.89 2.61
CA ASN A 36 -11.90 9.03 2.15
C ASN A 36 -11.58 7.54 2.33
N PHE A 37 -10.34 7.21 2.69
CA PHE A 37 -9.92 5.86 3.06
C PHE A 37 -9.80 5.73 4.56
N ASN A 38 -9.77 4.48 5.03
CA ASN A 38 -9.49 4.23 6.43
C ASN A 38 -7.97 4.33 6.64
N VAL A 39 -7.49 5.55 6.83
CA VAL A 39 -6.09 5.84 7.14
C VAL A 39 -5.87 5.54 8.61
N SER A 40 -5.08 4.51 8.90
CA SER A 40 -4.60 4.29 10.27
C SER A 40 -3.37 5.16 10.50
N ASN A 41 -3.49 6.11 11.43
CA ASN A 41 -2.34 6.84 11.98
C ASN A 41 -1.64 6.06 13.09
N ALA A 42 -2.16 4.89 13.48
CA ALA A 42 -1.43 3.95 14.33
C ALA A 42 -0.49 3.15 13.42
N ILE A 43 0.79 3.51 13.48
CA ILE A 43 1.82 3.00 12.58
C ILE A 43 2.99 2.51 13.42
N ASP A 44 3.65 1.46 12.96
CA ASP A 44 5.03 1.18 13.37
C ASP A 44 5.96 2.13 12.58
N PRO A 45 6.53 3.17 13.21
CA PRO A 45 7.34 4.17 12.52
C PRO A 45 8.68 3.61 12.03
N PHE A 46 9.09 2.42 12.47
CA PHE A 46 10.30 1.77 11.96
C PHE A 46 10.09 1.20 10.56
N ILE A 47 8.87 0.74 10.25
CA ILE A 47 8.56 0.08 8.98
C ILE A 47 7.86 1.05 8.02
N PHE A 48 6.85 1.79 8.49
CA PHE A 48 6.06 2.69 7.65
C PHE A 48 6.19 4.12 8.15
N LYS A 49 7.32 4.75 7.82
CA LYS A 49 7.70 6.09 8.32
C LYS A 49 6.67 7.19 8.04
N ASN A 50 5.80 7.00 7.04
CA ASN A 50 4.84 8.00 6.58
C ASN A 50 3.37 7.53 6.65
N GLY A 51 3.08 6.44 7.37
CA GLY A 51 1.73 5.91 7.51
C GLY A 51 1.34 4.79 6.57
N VAL A 52 0.15 4.24 6.81
CA VAL A 52 -0.45 3.16 6.01
C VAL A 52 -1.83 3.59 5.55
N LEU A 53 -2.06 3.53 4.23
CA LEU A 53 -3.37 3.67 3.62
C LEU A 53 -4.01 2.28 3.50
N THR A 54 -5.08 2.02 4.24
CA THR A 54 -5.81 0.75 4.13
C THR A 54 -6.99 0.91 3.19
N VAL A 55 -6.98 0.14 2.10
CA VAL A 55 -8.08 0.08 1.12
C VAL A 55 -8.95 -1.14 1.45
N ASN A 56 -10.15 -0.91 1.98
CA ASN A 56 -11.06 -1.99 2.40
C ASN A 56 -12.24 -2.16 1.43
N GLY A 57 -12.53 -3.41 1.07
CA GLY A 57 -13.70 -3.79 0.28
C GLY A 57 -13.73 -3.24 -1.15
N GLN A 58 -14.76 -3.61 -1.90
CA GLN A 58 -14.87 -3.24 -3.31
C GLN A 58 -15.01 -1.72 -3.51
N SER A 59 -15.76 -1.04 -2.65
CA SER A 59 -15.95 0.42 -2.76
C SER A 59 -14.65 1.19 -2.53
N GLY A 60 -13.83 0.77 -1.57
CA GLY A 60 -12.51 1.36 -1.34
C GLY A 60 -11.58 1.12 -2.54
N LEU A 61 -11.60 -0.08 -3.10
CA LEU A 61 -10.81 -0.42 -4.29
C LEU A 61 -11.23 0.42 -5.51
N ASN A 62 -12.53 0.58 -5.74
CA ASN A 62 -13.06 1.41 -6.82
C ASN A 62 -12.64 2.88 -6.66
N LEU A 63 -12.66 3.40 -5.43
CA LEU A 63 -12.19 4.75 -5.15
C LEU A 63 -10.67 4.87 -5.39
N PHE A 64 -9.88 3.91 -4.92
CA PHE A 64 -8.43 3.92 -5.14
C PHE A 64 -8.10 3.94 -6.64
N ASN A 65 -8.73 3.07 -7.42
CA ASN A 65 -8.50 2.97 -8.86
C ASN A 65 -8.95 4.24 -9.63
N SER A 66 -9.94 4.98 -9.14
CA SER A 66 -10.40 6.21 -9.81
C SER A 66 -9.52 7.44 -9.54
N ILE A 67 -8.67 7.40 -8.50
CA ILE A 67 -7.87 8.55 -8.06
C ILE A 67 -6.37 8.39 -8.32
N VAL A 68 -5.92 7.15 -8.53
CA VAL A 68 -4.53 6.84 -8.88
C VAL A 68 -4.25 7.41 -10.28
N LYS A 69 -3.28 8.34 -10.35
CA LYS A 69 -2.97 9.05 -11.60
C LYS A 69 -1.87 8.37 -12.40
N ASN A 70 -0.86 7.85 -11.71
CA ASN A 70 0.26 7.14 -12.28
C ASN A 70 0.50 5.89 -11.45
N VAL A 71 0.78 4.77 -12.13
CA VAL A 71 1.28 3.55 -11.50
C VAL A 71 2.57 3.22 -12.22
N VAL A 72 3.67 3.17 -11.48
CA VAL A 72 4.95 2.68 -11.98
C VAL A 72 5.33 1.43 -11.22
N HIS A 73 5.84 0.43 -11.95
CA HIS A 73 6.48 -0.72 -11.33
C HIS A 73 7.74 -0.20 -10.64
N ALA A 74 7.78 -0.29 -9.31
CA ALA A 74 8.90 0.26 -8.58
C ALA A 74 10.10 -0.69 -8.64
N TYR A 75 9.83 -2.02 -8.63
CA TYR A 75 10.83 -3.09 -8.58
C TYR A 75 10.28 -4.35 -9.24
#